data_AF-A0A1B8NZZ0-F1
#
_entry.id   AF-A0A1B8NZZ0-F1
#
_cell.length_a   1.000
_cell.length_b   1.000
_cell.length_c   1.000
_cell.angle_alpha   90.00
_cell.angle_beta   90.00
_cell.angle_gamma   90.00
#
_symmetry.space_group_name_H-M   'P 1'
#
loop_
_entity.id
_entity.type
_entity.pdbx_description
1 polymer ?
#
loop_
_entity_poly.entity_id
_entity_poly.type
_entity_poly.pdbx_seq_one_letter_code
_entity_poly.pdbx_strand_id
1 'polypeptide(L)' 'MAHGLREGKDLSEMSLEELQGFSSSIGEDVFEVLTLEGSVAARQHIGGTAPDQVRAAAQRAREALEALGSRD' A
#
# COMPACT_ATOMS: atom_id res chain seq x y z
N MET A 1 9.88 15.95 -6.28
CA MET A 1 9.39 16.60 -5.04
C MET A 1 8.90 18.03 -5.26
N ALA A 2 9.60 18.91 -6.01
CA ALA A 2 9.17 20.31 -6.13
C ALA A 2 8.08 20.61 -7.20
N HIS A 3 7.76 19.70 -8.14
CA HIS A 3 6.78 19.98 -9.21
C HIS A 3 5.33 20.07 -8.67
N GLY A 4 4.83 19.01 -8.02
CA GLY A 4 3.46 19.02 -7.46
C GLY A 4 3.22 20.18 -6.49
N LEU A 5 4.19 20.50 -5.64
CA LEU A 5 4.10 21.67 -4.76
C LEU A 5 4.03 23.01 -5.50
N ARG A 6 4.72 23.16 -6.63
CA ARG A 6 4.65 24.39 -7.45
C ARG A 6 3.32 24.51 -8.19
N GLU A 7 2.79 23.39 -8.67
CA GLU A 7 1.52 23.35 -9.41
C GLU A 7 0.30 23.24 -8.48
N GLY A 8 0.50 23.06 -7.17
CA GLY A 8 -0.57 22.83 -6.20
C GLY A 8 -1.31 21.50 -6.40
N LYS A 9 -0.61 20.48 -6.91
CA LYS A 9 -1.14 19.14 -7.22
C LYS A 9 -0.51 18.05 -6.35
N ASP A 10 -1.33 17.12 -5.88
CA ASP A 10 -0.89 15.79 -5.41
C ASP A 10 -0.48 14.90 -6.59
N LEU A 11 0.24 13.81 -6.32
CA LEU A 11 0.68 12.85 -7.34
C LEU A 11 -0.49 12.18 -8.06
N SER A 12 -1.58 11.92 -7.36
CA SER A 12 -2.81 11.33 -7.94
C SER A 12 -3.55 12.27 -8.89
N GLU A 13 -3.24 13.57 -8.85
CA GLU A 13 -3.84 14.60 -9.71
C GLU A 13 -2.99 14.88 -10.97
N MET A 14 -1.80 14.28 -11.08
CA MET A 14 -0.95 14.39 -12.25
C MET A 14 -1.39 13.41 -13.34
N SER A 15 -1.37 13.86 -14.59
CA SER A 15 -1.57 13.00 -15.75
C SER A 15 -0.42 11.99 -15.91
N LEU A 16 -0.67 10.91 -16.64
CA LEU A 16 0.39 9.93 -16.94
C LEU A 16 1.56 10.58 -17.69
N GLU A 17 1.28 11.50 -18.61
CA GLU A 17 2.31 12.22 -19.38
C GLU A 17 3.19 13.08 -18.46
N GLU A 18 2.59 13.80 -17.51
CA GLU A 18 3.33 14.55 -16.48
C GLU A 18 4.23 13.62 -15.64
N LEU A 19 3.71 12.46 -15.23
CA LEU A 19 4.47 11.47 -14.47
C LEU A 19 5.60 10.85 -15.31
N GLN A 20 5.34 10.54 -16.58
CA GLN A 20 6.33 9.99 -17.52
C GLN A 20 7.45 10.99 -17.84
N GLY A 21 7.20 12.29 -17.70
CA GLY A 21 8.23 13.32 -17.74
C GLY A 21 9.34 13.14 -16.69
N PHE A 22 9.09 12.40 -15.59
CA PHE A 22 10.10 12.03 -14.60
C PHE A 22 10.79 10.70 -14.88
N SER A 23 10.03 9.74 -15.41
CA SER A 23 10.56 8.44 -15.84
C SER A 23 9.59 7.77 -16.81
N SER A 24 10.11 7.34 -17.96
CA SER A 24 9.33 6.57 -18.94
C SER A 24 8.92 5.18 -18.45
N SER A 25 9.40 4.74 -17.29
CA SER A 25 8.99 3.47 -16.66
C SER A 25 7.64 3.53 -15.96
N ILE A 26 7.06 4.72 -15.79
CA ILE A 26 5.77 4.89 -15.12
C ILE A 26 4.66 4.57 -16.13
N GLY A 27 3.85 3.56 -15.81
CA GLY A 27 2.71 3.12 -16.60
C GLY A 27 1.37 3.58 -16.01
N GLU A 28 0.28 3.24 -16.70
CA GLU A 28 -1.10 3.50 -16.25
C GLU A 28 -1.42 2.82 -14.91
N ASP A 29 -0.75 1.71 -14.60
CA ASP A 29 -0.85 0.96 -13.35
C ASP A 29 -0.48 1.78 -12.10
N VAL A 30 0.23 2.91 -12.28
CA VAL A 30 0.56 3.83 -11.17
C VAL A 30 -0.68 4.35 -10.45
N PHE A 31 -1.80 4.55 -11.17
CA PHE A 31 -3.02 5.08 -10.58
C PHE A 31 -3.74 4.07 -9.68
N GLU A 32 -3.44 2.77 -9.82
CA GLU A 32 -3.96 1.74 -8.92
C GLU A 32 -3.39 1.90 -7.51
N VAL A 33 -2.14 2.38 -7.38
CA VAL A 33 -1.43 2.52 -6.10
C VAL A 33 -1.40 3.95 -5.55
N LEU A 34 -1.65 4.96 -6.39
CA LEU A 34 -1.79 6.37 -5.96
C LEU A 34 -3.18 6.68 -5.37
N THR A 35 -3.72 5.72 -4.62
CA THR A 35 -4.91 5.86 -3.79
C THR A 35 -4.56 5.44 -2.37
N LEU A 36 -5.37 5.83 -1.39
CA LEU A 36 -5.15 5.39 0.00
C LEU A 36 -5.25 3.86 0.08
N GLU A 37 -6.30 3.30 -0.52
CA GLU A 37 -6.60 1.87 -0.56
C GLU A 37 -5.50 1.10 -1.29
N GLY A 38 -5.09 1.60 -2.46
CA GLY A 38 -4.01 1.02 -3.26
C GLY A 38 -2.67 1.01 -2.53
N SER A 39 -2.31 2.12 -1.87
CA SER A 39 -1.09 2.24 -1.06
C SER A 39 -1.06 1.22 0.09
N VAL A 40 -2.19 1.05 0.80
CA VAL A 40 -2.32 0.07 1.88
C VAL A 40 -2.27 -1.36 1.34
N ALA A 41 -2.99 -1.64 0.25
CA ALA A 41 -3.06 -2.97 -0.37
C ALA A 41 -1.74 -3.42 -0.99
N ALA A 42 -0.92 -2.49 -1.51
CA ALA A 42 0.37 -2.79 -2.14
C ALA A 42 1.38 -3.44 -1.16
N ARG A 43 1.19 -3.30 0.15
CA ARG A 43 2.01 -3.95 1.18
C ARG A 43 1.57 -5.41 1.42
N GLN A 44 1.44 -6.19 0.35
CA GLN A 44 1.00 -7.59 0.34
C GLN A 44 2.18 -8.56 0.52
N HIS A 45 2.85 -8.47 1.65
CA HIS A 45 3.91 -9.39 2.07
C HIS A 45 3.75 -9.71 3.56
N ILE A 46 4.40 -10.76 4.05
CA ILE A 46 4.29 -11.16 5.46
C ILE A 46 4.66 -9.97 6.36
N GLY A 47 3.73 -9.58 7.23
CA GLY A 47 3.89 -8.43 8.14
C GLY A 47 3.50 -7.08 7.55
N GLY A 48 3.10 -7.02 6.29
CA GLY A 48 2.64 -5.81 5.63
C GLY A 48 1.23 -5.37 6.03
N THR A 49 0.82 -4.19 5.54
CA THR A 49 -0.45 -3.54 5.91
C THR A 49 -1.63 -3.91 5.02
N ALA A 50 -1.44 -4.75 4.01
CA ALA A 50 -2.55 -5.18 3.17
C ALA A 50 -3.64 -5.85 4.03
N PRO A 51 -4.94 -5.63 3.76
CA PRO A 51 -6.02 -6.14 4.60
C PRO A 51 -5.94 -7.65 4.86
N ASP A 52 -5.51 -8.42 3.87
CA ASP A 52 -5.36 -9.87 3.99
C ASP A 52 -4.16 -10.26 4.87
N GLN A 53 -3.06 -9.48 4.87
CA GLN A 53 -1.95 -9.67 5.80
C GLN A 53 -2.34 -9.37 7.23
N VAL A 54 -3.14 -8.32 7.45
CA VAL A 54 -3.67 -7.96 8.77
C VAL A 54 -4.60 -9.06 9.28
N ARG A 55 -5.51 -9.57 8.43
CA ARG A 55 -6.37 -10.72 8.77
C ARG A 55 -5.55 -11.96 9.11
N ALA A 56 -4.55 -12.29 8.29
CA ALA A 56 -3.67 -13.44 8.54
C ALA A 56 -2.86 -13.28 9.84
N ALA A 57 -2.38 -12.07 10.14
CA ALA A 57 -1.67 -11.78 11.39
C ALA A 57 -2.58 -11.91 12.61
N ALA A 58 -3.82 -11.41 12.53
CA ALA A 58 -4.81 -11.56 13.58
C ALA A 58 -5.15 -13.03 13.84
N GLN A 59 -5.28 -13.84 12.79
CA GLN A 59 -5.54 -15.27 12.92
C GLN A 59 -4.39 -15.99 13.63
N ARG A 60 -3.14 -15.78 13.20
CA ARG A 60 -1.96 -16.36 13.87
C ARG A 60 -1.87 -15.96 15.35
N ALA A 61 -2.22 -14.72 15.67
CA ALA A 61 -2.22 -14.24 17.06
C ALA A 61 -3.29 -14.96 17.91
N ARG A 62 -4.49 -15.21 17.35
CA ARG A 62 -5.54 -15.98 18.04
C ARG A 62 -5.10 -17.41 18.31
N GLU A 63 -4.55 -18.09 17.31
CA GLU A 63 -4.03 -19.46 17.45
C GLU A 63 -2.93 -19.55 18.51
N ALA A 64 -2.03 -18.56 18.56
CA ALA A 64 -0.99 -18.50 19.58
C ALA A 64 -1.55 -18.33 21.00
N LEU A 65 -2.61 -17.53 21.17
CA LEU A 65 -3.29 -17.35 22.45
C LEU A 65 -4.00 -18.64 22.91
N GLU A 66 -4.70 -19.33 22.01
CA GLU A 66 -5.35 -20.62 22.30
C GLU A 66 -4.32 -21.68 22.72
N ALA A 67 -3.19 -21.76 22.00
CA ALA A 67 -2.12 -22.68 22.31
C ALA A 67 -1.45 -22.39 23.66
N LEU A 68 -1.42 -21.12 24.10
CA LEU A 68 -0.93 -20.76 25.43
C LEU A 68 -1.91 -21.15 26.54
N GLY A 69 -3.21 -20.91 26.36
CA GLY A 69 -4.24 -21.25 27.35
C GLY A 69 -4.49 -22.76 27.51
N SER A 70 -4.10 -23.58 26.54
CA SER A 70 -4.17 -25.05 26.63
C SER A 70 -2.97 -25.69 27.34
N ARG A 71 -2.00 -24.90 27.81
CA ARG A 71 -0.76 -25.39 28.46
C ARG A 71 -0.78 -25.28 29.99
N ASP A 72 -1.91 -24.86 30.56
CA ASP A 72 -2.23 -24.86 31.99
C ASP A 72 -3.10 -26.07 32.34
#